data_AF-A0A7R9EX91-F1
#
_entry.id   AF-A0A7R9EX91-F1
#
_cell.length_a   1.000
_cell.length_b   1.000
_cell.length_c   1.000
_cell.angle_alpha   90.00
_cell.angle_beta   90.00
_cell.angle_gamma   90.00
#
_symmetry.space_group_name_H-M   'P 1'
#
loop_
_entity.id
_entity.type
_entity.pdbx_description
1 polymer ?
#
loop_
_entity_poly.entity_id
_entity_poly.type
_entity_poly.pdbx_seq_one_letter_code
_entity_poly.pdbx_strand_id
1 'polypeptide(L)'
;MSTCAYNLNRCIDAVCRSIDRQTSALKYLPASLKSILLHVLGRRSALNVTVVTSLLNHSVEKLDLTSCKGLDDQVLRSLVSCSQLRELAINKQIRCETKEFDSSSELH
;
A
#
# COMPACT_ATOMS: atom_id res chain seq x y z
N MET A 1 -8.98 29.18 4.45
CA MET A 1 -7.59 28.68 4.48
C MET A 1 -7.50 27.29 3.81
N SER A 2 -7.94 27.15 2.55
CA SER A 2 -8.27 25.81 2.01
C SER A 2 -7.67 25.49 0.64
N THR A 3 -7.24 26.50 -0.11
CA THR A 3 -6.75 26.33 -1.49
C THR A 3 -5.38 25.67 -1.56
N CYS A 4 -4.46 25.97 -0.62
CA CYS A 4 -3.15 25.33 -0.55
C CYS A 4 -3.24 23.84 -0.23
N ALA A 5 -4.07 23.45 0.74
CA ALA A 5 -4.26 22.04 1.09
C ALA A 5 -4.92 21.25 -0.04
N TYR A 6 -5.88 21.85 -0.75
CA TYR A 6 -6.52 21.24 -1.91
C TYR A 6 -5.55 21.05 -3.10
N ASN A 7 -4.76 22.08 -3.42
CA ASN A 7 -3.77 22.00 -4.49
C ASN A 7 -2.67 20.98 -4.18
N LEU A 8 -2.19 20.95 -2.92
CA LEU A 8 -1.22 19.96 -2.48
C LEU A 8 -1.79 18.54 -2.57
N ASN A 9 -3.04 18.33 -2.14
CA ASN A 9 -3.70 17.03 -2.27
C ASN A 9 -3.82 16.58 -3.74
N ARG A 10 -4.14 17.50 -4.64
CA ARG A 10 -4.26 17.22 -6.07
C ARG A 10 -2.91 16.91 -6.71
N CYS A 11 -1.84 17.61 -6.31
CA CYS A 11 -0.48 17.29 -6.73
C CYS A 11 -0.05 15.91 -6.23
N ILE A 12 -0.34 15.57 -4.97
CA ILE A 12 -0.03 14.25 -4.41
C ILE A 12 -0.80 13.16 -5.17
N ASP A 13 -2.10 13.32 -5.43
CA ASP A 13 -2.87 12.33 -6.19
C ASP A 13 -2.36 12.18 -7.64
N ALA A 14 -1.92 13.28 -8.27
CA ALA A 14 -1.29 13.21 -9.59
C ALA A 14 0.04 12.44 -9.55
N VAL A 15 0.86 12.68 -8.53
CA VAL A 15 2.12 11.95 -8.31
C VAL A 15 1.84 10.47 -8.07
N CYS A 16 0.88 10.13 -7.19
CA CYS A 16 0.44 8.75 -6.93
C CYS A 16 0.06 8.02 -8.23
N ARG A 17 -0.69 8.67 -9.13
CA ARG A 17 -1.09 8.10 -10.42
C ARG A 17 0.07 7.99 -11.41
N SER A 18 1.05 8.87 -11.34
CA SER A 18 2.25 8.81 -12.19
C SER A 18 3.30 7.82 -11.69
N ILE A 19 3.24 7.44 -10.41
CA ILE A 19 4.28 6.61 -9.77
C ILE A 19 4.32 5.21 -10.36
N ASP A 20 3.18 4.67 -10.79
CA ASP A 20 3.11 3.42 -11.57
C ASP A 20 4.04 3.43 -12.79
N ARG A 21 4.08 4.56 -13.50
CA ARG A 21 4.93 4.76 -14.68
C ARG A 21 6.40 5.03 -14.34
N GLN A 22 6.69 5.40 -13.09
CA GLN A 22 8.03 5.75 -12.62
C GLN A 22 8.64 4.69 -11.68
N THR A 23 8.04 3.51 -11.59
CA THR A 23 8.50 2.38 -10.76
C THR A 23 9.97 2.02 -10.97
N SER A 24 10.46 2.13 -12.21
CA SER A 24 11.89 1.95 -12.55
C SER A 24 12.81 3.02 -11.95
N ALA A 25 12.34 4.26 -11.79
CA ALA A 25 13.09 5.33 -11.10
C ALA A 25 13.08 5.14 -9.58
N LEU A 26 12.03 4.54 -9.01
CA LEU A 26 11.93 4.27 -7.57
C LEU A 26 13.05 3.33 -7.07
N LYS A 27 13.54 2.45 -7.94
CA LYS A 27 14.60 1.49 -7.61
C LYS A 27 15.88 2.19 -7.13
N TYR A 28 16.22 3.35 -7.71
CA TYR A 28 17.46 4.09 -7.43
C TYR A 28 17.35 5.05 -6.23
N LEU A 29 16.16 5.18 -5.63
CA LEU A 29 15.99 6.07 -4.49
C LEU A 29 16.68 5.53 -3.23
N PRO A 30 17.26 6.43 -2.41
CA PRO A 30 17.79 6.07 -1.10
C PRO A 30 16.67 5.55 -0.19
N ALA A 31 17.03 4.67 0.75
CA ALA A 31 16.07 3.99 1.64
C ALA A 31 15.19 4.95 2.46
N SER A 32 15.75 6.10 2.85
CA SER A 32 15.02 7.15 3.58
C SER A 32 13.86 7.72 2.76
N LEU A 33 14.06 7.98 1.46
CA LEU A 33 13.00 8.45 0.57
C LEU A 33 11.99 7.36 0.25
N LYS A 34 12.41 6.10 0.13
CA LYS A 34 11.52 4.96 -0.09
C LYS A 34 10.52 4.79 1.05
N SER A 35 10.97 4.94 2.30
CA SER A 35 10.11 4.88 3.47
C SER A 35 9.06 6.01 3.49
N ILE A 36 9.47 7.25 3.17
CA ILE A 36 8.54 8.38 3.08
C ILE A 36 7.50 8.16 1.98
N LEU A 37 7.95 7.72 0.79
CA LEU A 37 7.06 7.44 -0.33
C LEU A 37 6.06 6.34 0.00
N LEU A 38 6.52 5.25 0.61
CA LEU A 38 5.66 4.15 1.03
C LEU A 38 4.56 4.66 1.97
N HIS A 39 4.92 5.52 2.94
CA HIS A 39 3.96 6.08 3.88
C HIS A 39 2.94 7.02 3.20
N VAL A 40 3.40 7.86 2.26
CA VAL A 40 2.52 8.78 1.51
C VAL A 40 1.57 8.01 0.58
N LEU A 41 2.08 7.04 -0.17
CA LEU A 41 1.30 6.19 -1.09
C LEU A 41 0.32 5.31 -0.32
N GLY A 42 0.77 4.78 0.81
CA GLY A 42 -0.03 4.03 1.76
C GLY A 42 -1.27 4.78 2.20
N ARG A 43 -1.11 6.00 2.71
CA ARG A 43 -2.25 6.80 3.18
C ARG A 43 -3.29 7.13 2.11
N ARG A 44 -2.92 7.01 0.83
CA ARG A 44 -3.73 7.37 -0.34
C ARG A 44 -4.37 6.19 -1.06
N SER A 45 -4.21 4.96 -0.57
CA SER A 45 -4.62 3.75 -1.31
C SER A 45 -3.98 3.66 -2.69
N ALA A 46 -2.77 4.20 -2.85
CA ALA A 46 -1.99 4.16 -4.08
C ALA A 46 -0.88 3.09 -4.03
N LEU A 47 -0.93 2.18 -3.05
CA LEU A 47 -0.04 1.04 -2.99
C LEU A 47 -0.57 -0.07 -3.89
N ASN A 48 0.26 -0.49 -4.84
CA ASN A 48 0.04 -1.69 -5.64
C ASN A 48 1.29 -2.58 -5.58
N VAL A 49 1.17 -3.80 -6.12
CA VAL A 49 2.26 -4.80 -6.10
C VAL A 49 3.54 -4.26 -6.75
N THR A 50 3.44 -3.54 -7.87
CA THR A 50 4.59 -3.01 -8.62
C THR A 50 5.34 -1.95 -7.81
N VAL A 51 4.61 -1.06 -7.16
CA VAL A 51 5.15 0.01 -6.32
C VAL A 51 5.81 -0.56 -5.08
N VAL A 52 5.15 -1.52 -4.40
CA VAL A 52 5.68 -2.14 -3.19
C VAL A 52 6.93 -2.95 -3.48
N THR A 53 6.97 -3.74 -4.55
CA THR A 53 8.17 -4.47 -4.98
C THR A 53 9.33 -3.55 -5.40
N SER A 54 9.02 -2.34 -5.91
CA SER A 54 10.04 -1.34 -6.27
C SER A 54 10.57 -0.55 -5.07
N LEU A 55 9.73 -0.29 -4.08
CA LEU A 55 10.08 0.47 -2.87
C LEU A 55 10.69 -0.40 -1.78
N LEU A 56 10.29 -1.66 -1.69
CA LEU A 56 10.85 -2.58 -0.71
C LEU A 56 12.19 -3.11 -1.20
N ASN A 57 13.21 -2.90 -0.37
CA ASN A 57 14.49 -3.56 -0.51
C ASN A 57 14.43 -4.88 0.28
N HIS A 58 15.06 -5.95 -0.19
CA HIS A 58 15.16 -7.22 0.56
C HIS A 58 15.77 -7.06 1.96
N SER A 59 16.47 -5.95 2.22
CA SER A 59 17.08 -5.58 3.50
C SER A 59 16.13 -4.89 4.50
N VAL A 60 14.85 -4.70 4.18
CA VAL A 60 13.90 -4.06 5.11
C VAL A 60 13.63 -4.99 6.29
N GLU A 61 14.05 -4.58 7.48
CA GLU A 61 13.78 -5.33 8.73
C GLU A 61 12.47 -4.93 9.41
N LYS A 62 12.09 -3.65 9.29
CA LYS A 62 10.90 -3.09 9.93
C LYS A 62 10.05 -2.38 8.89
N LEU A 63 8.79 -2.75 8.79
CA LEU A 63 7.84 -2.18 7.85
C LEU A 63 6.55 -1.79 8.56
N ASP A 64 6.23 -0.50 8.52
CA ASP A 64 4.99 0.03 9.06
C ASP A 64 4.03 0.42 7.94
N LEU A 65 2.92 -0.31 7.86
CA LEU A 65 1.80 -0.10 6.95
C LEU A 65 0.50 0.22 7.70
N THR A 66 0.54 0.54 8.99
CA THR A 66 -0.65 0.79 9.83
C THR A 66 -1.51 1.95 9.31
N SER A 67 -0.89 2.97 8.74
CA SER A 67 -1.56 4.13 8.16
C SER A 67 -1.94 3.93 6.69
N CYS A 68 -1.67 2.75 6.12
CA CYS A 68 -2.02 2.47 4.74
C CYS A 68 -3.52 2.15 4.61
N LYS A 69 -4.15 2.74 3.60
CA LYS A 69 -5.53 2.47 3.20
C LYS A 69 -5.52 1.65 1.92
N GLY A 70 -6.54 0.82 1.69
CA GLY A 70 -6.66 0.02 0.47
C GLY A 70 -5.52 -0.99 0.25
N LEU A 71 -4.93 -1.50 1.34
CA LEU A 71 -4.05 -2.67 1.24
C LEU A 71 -4.89 -3.87 0.85
N ASP A 72 -4.56 -4.48 -0.28
CA ASP A 72 -5.16 -5.71 -0.77
C ASP A 72 -4.24 -6.91 -0.50
N ASP A 73 -4.81 -8.12 -0.44
CA ASP A 73 -4.08 -9.38 -0.27
C ASP A 73 -2.93 -9.53 -1.27
N GLN A 74 -3.09 -9.04 -2.50
CA GLN A 74 -2.02 -9.09 -3.50
C GLN A 74 -0.79 -8.28 -3.07
N VAL A 75 -1.00 -7.11 -2.46
CA VAL A 75 0.08 -6.25 -1.94
C VAL A 75 0.76 -6.93 -0.76
N LEU A 76 0.00 -7.53 0.15
CA LEU A 76 0.56 -8.26 1.29
C LEU A 76 1.37 -9.48 0.86
N ARG A 77 0.94 -10.23 -0.16
CA ARG A 77 1.72 -11.35 -0.73
C ARG A 77 3.05 -10.90 -1.30
N SER A 78 3.14 -9.68 -1.84
CA SER A 78 4.41 -9.16 -2.36
C SER A 78 5.47 -8.94 -1.26
N LEU A 79 5.04 -8.79 0.01
CA LEU A 79 5.93 -8.65 1.17
C LEU A 79 6.69 -9.94 1.51
N VAL A 80 6.23 -11.11 1.03
CA VAL A 80 6.92 -12.40 1.22
C VAL A 80 8.34 -12.38 0.65
N SER A 81 8.60 -11.53 -0.34
CA SER A 81 9.94 -11.35 -0.91
C SER A 81 10.94 -10.66 0.05
N CYS A 82 10.47 -10.05 1.15
CA CYS A 82 11.35 -9.37 2.11
C CYS A 82 11.90 -10.36 3.14
N SER A 83 12.98 -11.07 2.79
CA SER A 83 13.57 -12.12 3.63
C SER A 83 14.17 -11.65 4.97
N GLN A 84 14.47 -10.36 5.11
CA GLN A 84 14.98 -9.78 6.37
C GLN A 84 13.88 -9.14 7.22
N LEU A 85 12.62 -9.17 6.79
CA LEU A 85 11.53 -8.52 7.50
C LEU A 85 11.25 -9.23 8.84
N ARG A 86 11.48 -8.53 9.95
CA ARG A 86 11.27 -9.01 11.32
C ARG A 86 10.04 -8.40 11.97
N GLU A 87 9.75 -7.14 11.65
CA GLU A 87 8.62 -6.40 12.21
C GLU A 87 7.73 -5.89 11.08
N LEU A 88 6.48 -6.36 11.06
CA LEU A 88 5.44 -5.88 10.14
C LEU A 88 4.27 -5.34 10.95
N ALA A 89 4.01 -4.04 10.85
CA ALA A 89 2.82 -3.42 11.42
C ALA A 89 1.80 -3.17 10.30
N ILE A 90 0.63 -3.79 10.38
CA ILE A 90 -0.48 -3.59 9.44
C ILE A 90 -1.72 -3.11 10.20
N ASN A 91 -2.61 -2.40 9.50
CA ASN A 91 -3.83 -1.89 10.11
C ASN A 91 -4.77 -3.06 10.47
N LYS A 92 -5.37 -3.03 11.67
CA LYS A 92 -6.21 -4.12 12.22
C LYS A 92 -7.61 -4.21 11.60
N GLN A 93 -7.91 -3.44 10.56
CA GLN A 93 -9.22 -3.44 9.91
C GLN A 93 -9.40 -4.65 9.01
N ILE A 94 -9.58 -5.81 9.64
CA ILE A 94 -10.15 -6.99 8.99
C ILE A 94 -11.62 -6.66 8.71
N ARG A 95 -11.95 -6.21 7.49
CA ARG A 95 -13.32 -6.36 6.98
C ARG A 95 -13.41 -7.76 6.40
N CYS A 96 -13.76 -8.73 7.23
CA CYS A 96 -14.34 -9.96 6.72
C CYS A 96 -15.71 -9.59 6.14
N GLU A 97 -15.79 -9.36 4.83
CA GLU A 97 -17.05 -9.58 4.13
C GLU A 97 -17.27 -11.09 4.05
N THR A 98 -17.73 -11.67 5.15
CA THR A 98 -18.42 -12.96 5.11
C THR A 98 -19.64 -12.76 4.25
N LYS A 99 -19.56 -13.16 2.99
CA LYS A 99 -20.75 -13.50 2.21
C LYS A 99 -21.38 -14.67 2.96
N GLU A 100 -22.40 -14.39 3.76
CA GLU A 100 -23.30 -15.43 4.23
C GLU A 100 -23.81 -16.16 2.98
N PHE A 101 -23.43 -17.43 2.86
CA PHE A 101 -24.06 -18.34 1.92
C PHE A 101 -25.50 -18.52 2.41
N ASP A 102 -26.43 -17.78 1.82
CA ASP A 102 -27.85 -18.03 2.00
C ASP A 102 -28.20 -19.32 1.27
N SER A 103 -27.98 -20.44 1.97
CA SER A 103 -28.45 -21.77 1.57
C SER A 103 -29.93 -21.90 1.92
N SER A 104 -30.78 -21.09 1.29
CA SER A 104 -32.24 -21.21 1.37
C SER A 104 -32.80 -21.53 -0.02
N SER A 105 -32.55 -22.75 -0.49
CA SER A 105 -33.26 -23.33 -1.65
C SER A 105 -33.36 -24.83 -1.49
N GLU A 106 -34.01 -25.27 -0.41
CA GLU A 106 -34.70 -26.57 -0.38
C GLU A 106 -36.14 -26.36 0.10
N LEU A 107 -37.07 -26.98 -0.62
CA LEU A 107 -38.50 -27.18 -0.36
C LEU A 107 -39.50 -26.02 -0.59
N HIS A 108 -39.95 -25.86 -1.84
CA HIS A 108 -41.28 -26.34 -2.26
C HIS A 108 -41.42 -26.32 -3.79
#